data_AF-D5RJP3-F1
#
_entry.id   AF-D5RJP3-F1
#
_cell.length_a   1.000
_cell.length_b   1.000
_cell.length_c   1.000
_cell.angle_alpha   90.00
_cell.angle_beta   90.00
_cell.angle_gamma   90.00
#
_symmetry.space_group_name_H-M   'P 1'
#
loop_
_entity.id
_entity.type
_entity.pdbx_description
1 polymer ?
#
loop_
_entity_poly.entity_id
_entity_poly.type
_entity_poly.pdbx_seq_one_letter_code
_entity_poly.pdbx_strand_id
1 'polypeptide(L)'
;MTQALNEEAFSQPHWLLLAKGFNLQDWYGRPQHGTAVERNGGIENPNRTRLHTRRTLYYRFADSRYGEDGQQGGGWWLEYEQLEKVMRGCAPRGLNLGQMARHFLAVPWEWSHIDRVISAVFEQPMDAYEGRGRPVELTGRYGGRNSVDAGQGYGGDRNVIQLYIPAMRQHWRLALGQVRVQDIRDFARGHRDLIRV
;
A
#
# COMPACT_ATOMS: atom_id res chain seq x y z
N MET A 1 -6.56 -27.60 -7.11
CA MET A 1 -5.89 -26.32 -6.77
C MET A 1 -5.78 -26.26 -5.26
N THR A 2 -4.61 -25.93 -4.73
CA THR A 2 -4.38 -25.83 -3.27
C THR A 2 -5.07 -24.56 -2.72
N GLN A 3 -5.70 -24.67 -1.55
CA GLN A 3 -6.43 -23.57 -0.90
C GLN A 3 -5.49 -22.39 -0.56
N ALA A 4 -6.02 -21.15 -0.55
CA ALA A 4 -5.25 -19.99 -0.09
C ALA A 4 -5.00 -20.07 1.42
N LEU A 5 -3.83 -19.65 1.91
CA LEU A 5 -3.57 -19.61 3.36
C LEU A 5 -4.53 -18.66 4.09
N ASN A 6 -4.96 -17.58 3.44
CA ASN A 6 -5.85 -16.57 3.99
C ASN A 6 -7.32 -16.73 3.54
N GLU A 7 -7.75 -17.93 3.10
CA GLU A 7 -9.12 -18.18 2.64
C GLU A 7 -10.17 -17.71 3.67
N GLU A 8 -9.95 -18.02 4.95
CA GLU A 8 -10.87 -17.68 6.04
C GLU A 8 -11.07 -16.17 6.19
N ALA A 9 -10.08 -15.35 5.83
CA ALA A 9 -10.20 -13.91 5.91
C ALA A 9 -11.31 -13.37 4.99
N PHE A 10 -11.59 -14.03 3.87
CA PHE A 10 -12.63 -13.58 2.93
C PHE A 10 -14.06 -13.86 3.40
N SER A 11 -14.26 -14.64 4.47
CA SER A 11 -15.56 -14.78 5.13
C SER A 11 -15.84 -13.67 6.14
N GLN A 12 -14.81 -12.88 6.52
CA GLN A 12 -14.91 -11.87 7.56
C GLN A 12 -15.01 -10.46 6.93
N PRO A 13 -16.14 -9.75 7.11
CA PRO A 13 -16.45 -8.53 6.35
C PRO A 13 -15.49 -7.36 6.61
N HIS A 14 -14.83 -7.34 7.77
CA HIS A 14 -13.93 -6.25 8.14
C HIS A 14 -12.72 -6.14 7.21
N TRP A 15 -12.25 -7.25 6.62
CA TRP A 15 -11.15 -7.20 5.65
C TRP A 15 -11.54 -6.49 4.36
N LEU A 16 -12.77 -6.65 3.89
CA LEU A 16 -13.29 -5.89 2.76
C LEU A 16 -13.39 -4.39 3.08
N LEU A 17 -13.76 -4.04 4.31
CA LEU A 17 -13.78 -2.65 4.76
C LEU A 17 -12.37 -2.04 4.81
N LEU A 18 -11.39 -2.78 5.31
CA LEU A 18 -9.98 -2.35 5.28
C LEU A 18 -9.46 -2.17 3.85
N ALA A 19 -9.76 -3.12 2.95
CA ALA A 19 -9.44 -3.01 1.52
C ALA A 19 -10.08 -1.78 0.87
N LYS A 20 -11.26 -1.38 1.34
CA LYS A 20 -11.97 -0.18 0.91
C LYS A 20 -11.41 1.11 1.52
N GLY A 21 -10.44 1.05 2.43
CA GLY A 21 -9.81 2.21 3.06
C GLY A 21 -10.50 2.73 4.33
N PHE A 22 -11.43 1.96 4.92
CA PHE A 22 -12.08 2.37 6.17
C PHE A 22 -11.12 2.26 7.36
N ASN A 23 -11.09 3.29 8.21
CA ASN A 23 -10.35 3.21 9.48
C ASN A 23 -11.22 2.59 10.57
N LEU A 24 -11.05 1.29 10.79
CA LEU A 24 -11.83 0.56 11.80
C LEU A 24 -11.44 0.91 13.26
N GLN A 25 -10.25 1.50 13.50
CA GLN A 25 -9.84 1.93 14.84
C GLN A 25 -10.59 3.19 15.30
N ASP A 26 -10.93 4.07 14.36
CA ASP A 26 -11.70 5.29 14.65
C ASP A 26 -13.21 5.02 14.82
N TRP A 27 -13.71 3.84 14.41
CA TRP A 27 -15.13 3.49 14.54
C TRP A 27 -15.59 3.48 16.02
N TYR A 28 -14.71 3.09 16.93
CA TYR A 28 -15.02 2.93 18.36
C TYR A 28 -14.33 3.96 19.26
N GLY A 29 -13.61 4.95 18.71
CA GLY A 29 -12.77 5.89 19.46
C GLY A 29 -12.97 7.36 19.09
N ARG A 30 -12.46 8.28 19.92
CA ARG A 30 -12.28 9.69 19.51
C ARG A 30 -11.17 9.73 18.45
N PRO A 31 -11.31 10.49 17.36
CA PRO A 31 -10.30 10.57 16.31
C PRO A 31 -8.96 10.98 16.93
N GLN A 32 -8.00 10.06 16.97
CA GLN A 32 -6.65 10.37 17.41
C GLN A 32 -5.93 11.00 16.24
N HIS A 33 -5.71 12.32 16.33
CA HIS A 33 -5.00 13.17 15.37
C HIS A 33 -5.83 13.64 14.17
N GLY A 34 -6.44 14.81 14.33
CA GLY A 34 -6.37 15.86 13.31
C GLY A 34 -7.02 15.63 11.94
N THR A 35 -7.83 14.59 11.71
CA THR A 35 -9.05 14.64 10.87
C THR A 35 -9.80 13.31 10.91
N ALA A 36 -11.12 13.41 11.07
CA ALA A 36 -12.04 12.30 10.86
C ALA A 36 -12.17 12.05 9.34
N VAL A 37 -11.20 11.37 8.75
CA VAL A 37 -11.44 10.77 7.44
C VAL A 37 -11.99 9.38 7.71
N GLU A 38 -13.31 9.25 7.65
CA GLU A 38 -14.03 7.96 7.76
C GLU A 38 -13.44 6.89 6.82
N ARG A 39 -12.80 7.35 5.73
CA ARG A 39 -12.23 6.54 4.68
C ARG A 39 -11.01 7.18 3.99
N ASN A 40 -9.82 6.67 4.25
CA ASN A 40 -8.57 7.15 3.66
C ASN A 40 -8.19 6.28 2.46
N GLY A 41 -8.61 6.66 1.26
CA GLY A 41 -8.24 5.99 0.01
C GLY A 41 -8.73 4.54 -0.06
N GLY A 42 -7.80 3.61 -0.33
CA GLY A 42 -8.07 2.18 -0.52
C GLY A 42 -8.42 1.81 -1.95
N ILE A 43 -9.17 0.73 -2.14
CA ILE A 43 -9.61 0.23 -3.45
C ILE A 43 -11.05 0.67 -3.73
N GLU A 44 -11.30 1.18 -4.93
CA GLU A 44 -12.62 1.70 -5.31
C GLU A 44 -13.68 0.60 -5.30
N ASN A 45 -13.44 -0.48 -6.04
CA ASN A 45 -14.29 -1.66 -6.16
C ASN A 45 -13.42 -2.92 -5.99
N PRO A 46 -13.13 -3.33 -4.74
CA PRO A 46 -12.23 -4.46 -4.49
C PRO A 46 -12.86 -5.77 -4.93
N ASN A 47 -12.16 -6.50 -5.79
CA ASN A 47 -12.54 -7.85 -6.24
C ASN A 47 -11.52 -8.85 -5.71
N ARG A 48 -11.98 -10.04 -5.31
CA ARG A 48 -11.10 -11.11 -4.88
C ARG A 48 -10.32 -11.63 -6.10
N THR A 49 -9.00 -11.70 -5.98
CA THR A 49 -8.10 -12.26 -6.99
C THR A 49 -7.10 -13.23 -6.34
N ARG A 50 -6.66 -14.23 -7.11
CA ARG A 50 -5.65 -15.21 -6.70
C ARG A 50 -4.28 -14.67 -7.09
N LEU A 51 -3.34 -14.58 -6.15
CA LEU A 51 -1.98 -14.15 -6.45
C LEU A 51 -1.21 -15.24 -7.19
N HIS A 52 -0.36 -14.82 -8.13
CA HIS A 52 0.54 -15.72 -8.82
C HIS A 52 1.67 -16.15 -7.89
N THR A 53 1.96 -17.44 -7.86
CA THR A 53 3.04 -17.99 -7.01
C THR A 53 4.34 -18.14 -7.79
N ARG A 54 5.48 -18.02 -7.08
CA ARG A 54 6.88 -18.29 -7.48
C ARG A 54 7.47 -17.43 -8.60
N ARG A 55 6.68 -16.91 -9.53
CA ARG A 55 7.16 -16.24 -10.75
C ARG A 55 6.97 -14.73 -10.73
N THR A 56 5.94 -14.25 -10.05
CA THR A 56 5.59 -12.83 -10.01
C THR A 56 6.22 -12.18 -8.78
N LEU A 57 6.94 -11.09 -9.02
CA LEU A 57 7.53 -10.27 -7.97
C LEU A 57 6.54 -9.19 -7.55
N TYR A 58 6.22 -9.17 -6.26
CA TYR A 58 5.33 -8.21 -5.66
C TYR A 58 6.13 -7.22 -4.83
N TYR A 59 5.63 -5.99 -4.76
CA TYR A 59 6.30 -4.87 -4.13
C TYR A 59 5.42 -4.20 -3.10
N ARG A 60 6.03 -3.64 -2.07
CA ARG A 60 5.35 -2.72 -1.18
C ARG A 60 6.29 -1.71 -0.56
N PHE A 61 5.68 -0.64 -0.05
CA PHE A 61 6.35 0.35 0.76
C PHE A 61 6.21 0.02 2.25
N ALA A 62 7.24 0.33 3.02
CA ALA A 62 7.30 0.08 4.45
C ALA A 62 8.03 1.22 5.19
N ASP A 63 7.91 1.19 6.51
CA ASP A 63 8.56 2.12 7.44
C ASP A 63 9.64 1.37 8.21
N SER A 64 10.87 1.87 8.15
CA SER A 64 12.04 1.27 8.79
C SER A 64 11.95 1.19 10.32
N ARG A 65 11.05 1.95 10.95
CA ARG A 65 10.82 1.91 12.41
C ARG A 65 10.14 0.63 12.88
N TYR A 66 9.45 -0.08 11.99
CA TYR A 66 8.78 -1.33 12.34
C TYR A 66 9.74 -2.52 12.21
N GLY A 67 9.57 -3.54 13.05
CA GLY A 67 10.25 -4.83 12.88
C GLY A 67 9.74 -5.60 11.65
N GLU A 68 10.29 -6.78 11.41
CA GLU A 68 9.96 -7.62 10.24
C GLU A 68 8.46 -7.87 10.08
N ASP A 69 7.75 -8.14 11.17
CA ASP A 69 6.30 -8.37 11.14
C ASP A 69 5.51 -7.16 10.62
N GLY A 70 5.95 -5.95 10.92
CA GLY A 70 5.30 -4.72 10.43
C GLY A 70 5.74 -4.38 9.01
N GLN A 71 7.01 -4.59 8.70
CA GLN A 71 7.56 -4.34 7.38
C GLN A 71 7.00 -5.31 6.34
N GLN A 72 7.10 -6.62 6.56
CA GLN A 72 6.77 -7.66 5.58
C GLN A 72 5.31 -8.12 5.70
N GLY A 73 4.74 -8.10 6.92
CA GLY A 73 3.39 -8.59 7.21
C GLY A 73 2.22 -7.64 6.96
N GLY A 74 2.44 -6.39 6.58
CA GLY A 74 1.37 -5.49 6.12
C GLY A 74 0.74 -5.93 4.79
N GLY A 75 -0.55 -5.60 4.65
CA GLY A 75 -1.41 -6.14 3.59
C GLY A 75 -1.37 -5.39 2.25
N TRP A 76 -0.80 -4.19 2.16
CA TRP A 76 -0.80 -3.40 0.92
C TRP A 76 0.40 -3.73 0.02
N TRP A 77 0.12 -4.17 -1.20
CA TRP A 77 1.11 -4.61 -2.19
C TRP A 77 0.76 -4.12 -3.60
N LEU A 78 1.74 -4.24 -4.51
CA LEU A 78 1.68 -3.86 -5.92
C LEU A 78 2.39 -4.90 -6.78
N GLU A 79 1.94 -5.06 -8.02
CA GLU A 79 2.73 -5.69 -9.08
C GLU A 79 3.69 -4.67 -9.70
N TYR A 80 4.69 -5.16 -10.45
CA TYR A 80 5.74 -4.31 -11.02
C TYR A 80 5.18 -3.23 -11.94
N GLU A 81 4.20 -3.56 -12.78
CA GLU A 81 3.55 -2.66 -13.73
C GLU A 81 2.88 -1.48 -13.01
N GLN A 82 2.41 -1.70 -11.78
CA GLN A 82 1.79 -0.66 -10.97
C GLN A 82 2.85 0.18 -10.25
N LEU A 83 3.92 -0.45 -9.76
CA LEU A 83 5.08 0.26 -9.22
C LEU A 83 5.75 1.14 -10.30
N GLU A 84 5.86 0.65 -11.53
CA GLU A 84 6.43 1.38 -12.64
C GLU A 84 5.67 2.69 -12.93
N LYS A 85 4.34 2.67 -12.84
CA LYS A 85 3.52 3.90 -12.96
C LYS A 85 3.88 4.91 -11.86
N VAL A 86 4.06 4.44 -10.62
CA VAL A 86 4.51 5.29 -9.50
C VAL A 86 5.90 5.86 -9.82
N MET A 87 6.85 5.04 -10.28
CA MET A 87 8.21 5.47 -10.63
C MET A 87 8.19 6.53 -11.75
N ARG A 88 7.50 6.26 -12.86
CA ARG A 88 7.38 7.18 -14.00
C ARG A 88 6.67 8.48 -13.63
N GLY A 89 5.82 8.47 -12.60
CA GLY A 89 5.16 9.67 -12.09
C GLY A 89 6.13 10.67 -11.44
N CYS A 90 7.28 10.21 -10.94
CA CYS A 90 8.22 11.01 -10.14
C CYS A 90 8.74 12.24 -10.90
N ALA A 91 9.33 12.02 -12.09
CA ALA A 91 10.05 13.07 -12.82
C ALA A 91 9.16 14.25 -13.26
N PRO A 92 7.97 14.03 -13.87
CA PRO A 92 7.09 15.13 -14.28
C PRO A 92 6.60 16.02 -13.13
N ARG A 93 6.62 15.52 -11.88
CA ARG A 93 6.12 16.23 -10.69
C ARG A 93 7.23 16.71 -9.75
N GLY A 94 8.49 16.41 -10.06
CA GLY A 94 9.62 16.75 -9.18
C GLY A 94 9.52 16.09 -7.79
N LEU A 95 8.86 14.94 -7.70
CA LEU A 95 8.69 14.20 -6.45
C LEU A 95 9.65 13.02 -6.38
N ASN A 96 10.19 12.73 -5.21
CA ASN A 96 10.92 11.48 -4.99
C ASN A 96 9.96 10.28 -4.91
N LEU A 97 10.50 9.07 -4.99
CA LEU A 97 9.70 7.84 -5.02
C LEU A 97 8.76 7.71 -3.80
N GLY A 98 9.21 8.07 -2.60
CA GLY A 98 8.38 7.99 -1.41
C GLY A 98 7.23 8.98 -1.42
N GLN A 99 7.49 10.22 -1.85
CA GLN A 99 6.46 11.25 -2.05
C GLN A 99 5.45 10.82 -3.10
N MET A 100 5.91 10.24 -4.21
CA MET A 100 5.04 9.76 -5.28
C MET A 100 4.19 8.57 -4.86
N ALA A 101 4.78 7.61 -4.14
CA ALA A 101 4.07 6.48 -3.58
C ALA A 101 2.92 6.93 -2.66
N ARG A 102 3.15 7.92 -1.79
CA ARG A 102 2.08 8.50 -0.97
C ARG A 102 0.96 9.10 -1.79
N HIS A 103 1.33 9.86 -2.82
CA HIS A 103 0.36 10.54 -3.66
C HIS A 103 -0.52 9.55 -4.45
N PHE A 104 0.08 8.52 -5.06
CA PHE A 104 -0.65 7.55 -5.88
C PHE A 104 -1.39 6.50 -5.04
N LEU A 105 -0.85 6.11 -3.89
CA LEU A 105 -1.41 5.05 -3.04
C LEU A 105 -2.27 5.60 -1.89
N ALA A 106 -2.47 6.92 -1.85
CA ALA A 106 -3.24 7.60 -0.81
C ALA A 106 -2.75 7.28 0.61
N VAL A 107 -1.43 7.36 0.84
CA VAL A 107 -0.82 7.09 2.16
C VAL A 107 -0.47 8.41 2.86
N PRO A 108 -1.17 8.78 3.96
CA PRO A 108 -0.87 9.99 4.74
C PRO A 108 0.55 9.99 5.31
N TRP A 109 1.13 11.19 5.50
CA TRP A 109 2.47 11.34 6.09
C TRP A 109 2.55 10.88 7.53
N GLU A 110 1.45 10.98 8.26
CA GLU A 110 1.33 10.64 9.67
C GLU A 110 1.38 9.12 9.92
N TRP A 111 1.11 8.29 8.90
CA TRP A 111 0.92 6.85 9.07
C TRP A 111 2.21 6.03 8.98
N SER A 112 3.15 6.46 8.16
CA SER A 112 4.34 5.69 7.80
C SER A 112 5.37 6.64 7.21
N HIS A 113 6.67 6.35 7.33
CA HIS A 113 7.76 7.09 6.66
C HIS A 113 7.95 6.75 5.18
N ILE A 114 7.49 5.58 4.72
CA ILE A 114 7.70 5.08 3.34
C ILE A 114 9.17 5.25 2.90
N ASP A 115 10.09 4.73 3.71
CA ASP A 115 11.55 4.81 3.50
C ASP A 115 12.17 3.45 3.14
N ARG A 116 11.34 2.41 3.02
CA ARG A 116 11.71 1.07 2.58
C ARG A 116 10.86 0.58 1.43
N VAL A 117 11.48 -0.13 0.50
CA VAL A 117 10.81 -0.93 -0.53
C VAL A 117 11.10 -2.39 -0.26
N ILE A 118 10.04 -3.19 -0.21
CA ILE A 118 10.13 -4.64 -0.04
C ILE A 118 9.70 -5.26 -1.36
N SER A 119 10.48 -6.21 -1.85
CA SER A 119 10.13 -7.07 -2.98
C SER A 119 10.14 -8.53 -2.53
N ALA A 120 9.13 -9.30 -2.93
CA ALA A 120 9.04 -10.73 -2.58
C ALA A 120 8.20 -11.50 -3.61
N VAL A 121 8.39 -12.82 -3.66
CA VAL A 121 7.50 -13.73 -4.39
C VAL A 121 6.59 -14.46 -3.40
N PHE A 122 5.39 -14.83 -3.82
CA PHE A 122 4.53 -15.71 -3.01
C PHE A 122 4.87 -17.17 -3.28
N GLU A 123 5.34 -17.90 -2.27
CA GLU A 123 5.65 -19.34 -2.36
C GLU A 123 4.43 -20.20 -2.08
N GLN A 124 3.48 -19.66 -1.30
CA GLN A 124 2.21 -20.31 -0.98
C GLN A 124 1.05 -19.55 -1.61
N PRO A 125 -0.04 -20.25 -1.97
CA PRO A 125 -1.23 -19.59 -2.51
C PRO A 125 -1.82 -18.61 -1.51
N MET A 126 -2.02 -17.38 -1.96
CA MET A 126 -2.64 -16.28 -1.22
C MET A 126 -3.64 -15.58 -2.13
N ASP A 127 -4.69 -15.03 -1.53
CA ASP A 127 -5.67 -14.21 -2.23
C ASP A 127 -5.58 -12.76 -1.78
N ALA A 128 -5.93 -11.84 -2.67
CA ALA A 128 -5.98 -10.42 -2.42
C ALA A 128 -7.33 -9.84 -2.83
N TYR A 129 -7.69 -8.70 -2.25
CA TYR A 129 -8.58 -7.76 -2.90
C TYR A 129 -7.78 -6.90 -3.86
N GLU A 130 -8.25 -6.78 -5.09
CA GLU A 130 -7.63 -6.03 -6.17
C GLU A 130 -8.58 -4.98 -6.71
N GLY A 131 -8.03 -3.84 -7.10
CA GLY A 131 -8.73 -2.90 -7.95
C GLY A 131 -8.03 -1.56 -8.04
N ARG A 132 -8.69 -0.61 -8.71
CA ARG A 132 -8.18 0.76 -8.87
C ARG A 132 -8.09 1.48 -7.53
N GLY A 133 -7.02 2.24 -7.36
CA GLY A 133 -6.88 3.17 -6.25
C GLY A 133 -8.05 4.14 -6.19
N ARG A 134 -8.64 4.24 -5.00
CA ARG A 134 -9.70 5.19 -4.72
C ARG A 134 -9.10 6.55 -4.39
N PRO A 135 -9.52 7.62 -5.06
CA PRO A 135 -9.10 8.93 -4.66
C PRO A 135 -9.61 9.31 -3.28
N VAL A 136 -8.84 10.09 -2.53
CA VAL A 136 -9.27 10.58 -1.22
C VAL A 136 -10.19 11.78 -1.41
N GLU A 137 -11.41 11.65 -0.91
CA GLU A 137 -12.34 12.77 -0.80
C GLU A 137 -12.13 13.42 0.57
N LEU A 138 -11.54 14.62 0.57
CA LEU A 138 -11.35 15.39 1.79
C LEU A 138 -12.70 15.94 2.26
N THR A 139 -13.40 15.21 3.13
CA THR A 139 -14.64 15.63 3.78
C THR A 139 -14.34 16.51 5.00
N GLY A 140 -13.67 17.65 4.78
CA GLY A 140 -13.35 18.62 5.84
C GLY A 140 -12.00 19.32 5.66
N ARG A 141 -11.61 20.17 6.62
CA ARG A 141 -10.27 20.77 6.65
C ARG A 141 -9.26 19.72 7.12
N TYR A 142 -8.54 19.09 6.19
CA TYR A 142 -7.34 18.31 6.51
C TYR A 142 -6.28 19.24 7.10
N GLY A 143 -6.08 19.17 8.42
CA GLY A 143 -5.05 19.91 9.14
C GLY A 143 -3.70 19.21 9.07
N GLY A 144 -3.29 18.76 7.88
CA GLY A 144 -2.02 18.07 7.69
C GLY A 144 -0.87 18.92 8.22
N ARG A 145 0.10 18.30 8.90
CA ARG A 145 1.25 19.03 9.48
C ARG A 145 2.19 19.60 8.41
N ASN A 146 2.11 19.12 7.17
CA ASN A 146 2.98 19.53 6.06
C ASN A 146 2.19 20.25 4.96
N SER A 147 2.84 21.22 4.30
CA SER A 147 2.26 22.01 3.19
C SER A 147 1.86 21.17 1.97
N VAL A 148 2.45 19.97 1.80
CA VAL A 148 2.06 19.00 0.77
C VAL A 148 0.65 18.45 1.03
N ASP A 149 0.27 18.34 2.31
CA ASP A 149 -1.04 17.88 2.74
C ASP A 149 -2.06 19.01 2.87
N ALA A 150 -1.62 20.22 3.20
CA ALA A 150 -2.47 21.36 3.54
C ALA A 150 -3.16 22.04 2.32
N GLY A 151 -3.23 21.39 1.15
CA GLY A 151 -3.94 21.97 0.01
C GLY A 151 -3.77 21.31 -1.36
N GLN A 152 -2.94 20.27 -1.51
CA GLN A 152 -2.71 19.61 -2.81
C GLN A 152 -2.95 18.09 -2.79
N GLY A 153 -3.27 17.50 -1.64
CA GLY A 153 -3.86 16.17 -1.49
C GLY A 153 -2.94 14.99 -1.84
N TYR A 154 -2.84 14.02 -0.92
CA TYR A 154 -2.61 12.64 -1.34
C TYR A 154 -3.86 12.20 -2.10
N GLY A 155 -3.72 12.06 -3.41
CA GLY A 155 -4.86 12.00 -4.31
C GLY A 155 -5.49 10.62 -4.38
N GLY A 156 -4.68 9.56 -4.35
CA GLY A 156 -5.07 8.23 -4.81
C GLY A 156 -5.25 8.24 -6.34
N ASP A 157 -4.44 7.48 -7.06
CA ASP A 157 -4.50 7.46 -8.53
C ASP A 157 -5.34 6.27 -9.03
N ARG A 158 -6.43 6.56 -9.76
CA ARG A 158 -7.31 5.54 -10.36
C ARG A 158 -6.63 4.69 -11.44
N ASN A 159 -5.48 5.13 -11.96
CA ASN A 159 -4.69 4.40 -12.95
C ASN A 159 -3.76 3.36 -12.31
N VAL A 160 -3.62 3.36 -10.99
CA VAL A 160 -2.83 2.37 -10.24
C VAL A 160 -3.76 1.30 -9.69
N ILE A 161 -3.46 0.05 -10.01
CA ILE A 161 -4.10 -1.11 -9.36
C ILE A 161 -3.36 -1.38 -8.05
N GLN A 162 -4.11 -1.54 -6.97
CA GLN A 162 -3.60 -1.87 -5.65
C GLN A 162 -4.07 -3.24 -5.23
N LEU A 163 -3.23 -3.95 -4.48
CA LEU A 163 -3.55 -5.21 -3.85
C LEU A 163 -3.61 -5.01 -2.34
N TYR A 164 -4.69 -5.47 -1.73
CA TYR A 164 -4.79 -5.64 -0.29
C TYR A 164 -4.93 -7.12 0.03
N ILE A 165 -3.97 -7.66 0.77
CA ILE A 165 -3.87 -9.08 1.16
C ILE A 165 -4.34 -9.21 2.61
N PRO A 166 -5.56 -9.73 2.85
CA PRO A 166 -6.07 -9.95 4.19
C PRO A 166 -5.21 -10.91 5.01
N ALA A 167 -5.14 -10.70 6.32
CA ALA A 167 -4.41 -11.53 7.27
C ALA A 167 -2.90 -11.72 6.97
N MET A 168 -2.30 -10.88 6.13
CA MET A 168 -0.89 -11.02 5.73
C MET A 168 0.08 -11.10 6.94
N ARG A 169 -0.22 -10.38 8.03
CA ARG A 169 0.62 -10.36 9.23
C ARG A 169 0.73 -11.73 9.91
N GLN A 170 -0.27 -12.58 9.76
CA GLN A 170 -0.30 -13.92 10.32
C GLN A 170 0.45 -14.93 9.45
N HIS A 171 0.51 -14.67 8.13
CA HIS A 171 0.97 -15.66 7.16
C HIS A 171 2.29 -15.31 6.46
N TRP A 172 2.82 -14.09 6.59
CA TRP A 172 3.94 -13.63 5.75
C TRP A 172 5.17 -14.55 5.78
N ARG A 173 5.51 -15.13 6.95
CA ARG A 173 6.65 -16.05 7.11
C ARG A 173 6.52 -17.32 6.28
N LEU A 174 5.29 -17.79 6.09
CA LEU A 174 4.99 -18.98 5.27
C LEU A 174 4.73 -18.59 3.81
N ALA A 175 4.12 -17.42 3.60
CA ALA A 175 3.63 -17.00 2.30
C ALA A 175 4.75 -16.47 1.39
N LEU A 176 5.72 -15.76 1.94
CA LEU A 176 6.74 -15.06 1.17
C LEU A 176 8.03 -15.87 1.00
N GLY A 177 8.60 -15.80 -0.20
CA GLY A 177 9.95 -16.23 -0.53
C GLY A 177 10.73 -15.09 -1.17
N GLN A 178 12.06 -15.25 -1.25
CA GLN A 178 12.98 -14.30 -1.90
C GLN A 178 12.79 -12.85 -1.42
N VAL A 179 12.52 -12.67 -0.14
CA VAL A 179 12.24 -11.34 0.44
C VAL A 179 13.51 -10.50 0.39
N ARG A 180 13.41 -9.33 -0.23
CA ARG A 180 14.45 -8.31 -0.21
C ARG A 180 13.88 -7.01 0.33
N VAL A 181 14.51 -6.48 1.36
CA VAL A 181 14.19 -5.18 1.96
C VAL A 181 15.29 -4.19 1.59
N GLN A 182 14.93 -3.03 1.04
CA GLN A 182 15.88 -2.03 0.57
C GLN A 182 15.52 -0.65 1.07
N ASP A 183 16.53 0.19 1.30
CA ASP A 183 16.33 1.62 1.43
C ASP A 183 15.71 2.18 0.14
N ILE A 184 14.71 3.06 0.28
CA ILE A 184 13.99 3.60 -0.88
C ILE A 184 14.91 4.40 -1.82
N ARG A 185 15.97 5.03 -1.30
CA ARG A 185 16.94 5.77 -2.10
C ARG A 185 17.85 4.83 -2.87
N ASP A 186 18.27 3.72 -2.25
CA ASP A 186 19.09 2.71 -2.92
C ASP A 186 18.29 2.00 -4.00
N PHE A 187 17.02 1.67 -3.73
CA PHE A 187 16.08 1.17 -4.73
C PHE A 187 15.96 2.17 -5.89
N ALA A 188 15.67 3.45 -5.60
CA ALA A 188 15.52 4.48 -6.64
C ALA A 188 16.79 4.68 -7.49
N ARG A 189 17.99 4.56 -6.90
CA ARG A 189 19.25 4.60 -7.65
C ARG A 189 19.39 3.46 -8.66
N GLY A 190 18.80 2.30 -8.38
CA GLY A 190 18.75 1.17 -9.31
C GLY A 190 17.80 1.38 -10.49
N HIS A 191 16.92 2.37 -10.42
CA HIS A 191 15.87 2.67 -11.40
C HIS A 191 15.95 4.11 -11.94
N ARG A 192 17.17 4.62 -12.15
CA ARG A 192 17.42 5.99 -12.64
C ARG A 192 16.87 6.26 -14.04
N ASP A 193 16.62 5.22 -14.80
CA ASP A 193 15.94 5.27 -16.10
C ASP A 193 14.47 5.67 -15.97
N LEU A 194 13.85 5.42 -14.81
CA LEU A 194 12.44 5.73 -14.53
C LEU A 194 12.26 6.88 -13.54
N ILE A 195 13.18 6.99 -12.57
CA ILE A 195 13.14 7.98 -11.50
C ILE A 195 14.29 8.98 -11.74
N ARG A 196 13.95 10.22 -12.13
CA ARG A 196 14.92 11.31 -12.06
C ARG A 196 15.11 11.70 -10.60
N VAL A 197 16.33 11.45 -10.09
CA VAL A 197 16.79 11.82 -8.75
C VAL A 197 17.35 13.25 -8.78
#